data_AF-A0A976PJL9-F1
#
_entry.id   AF-A0A976PJL9-F1
#
_cell.length_a   1.000
_cell.length_b   1.000
_cell.length_c   1.000
_cell.angle_alpha   90.00
_cell.angle_beta   90.00
_cell.angle_gamma   90.00
#
_symmetry.space_group_name_H-M   'P 1'
#
loop_
_entity.id
_entity.type
_entity.pdbx_description
1 polymer ?
#
loop_
_entity_poly.entity_id
_entity_poly.type
_entity_poly.pdbx_seq_one_letter_code
_entity_poly.pdbx_strand_id
1 'polypeptide(L)'
;ILTGYSSISTAVEAIKMGASNYLCKPASVEDILSAFAGVEPNPEVPINESPPSVERLEWEHIQRVLAENDGNISATARSLGMHRRTLQRKLQKRPVRR
;
A
#
# COMPACT_ATOMS: atom_id res chain seq x y z
N ILE A 1 -3.94 12.52 -6.51
CA ILE A 1 -3.58 12.03 -5.15
C ILE A 1 -2.88 10.68 -5.29
N LEU A 2 -1.79 10.44 -4.54
CA LEU A 2 -1.08 9.16 -4.50
C LEU A 2 -1.07 8.62 -3.06
N THR A 3 -1.62 7.42 -2.82
CA THR A 3 -1.79 6.88 -1.45
C THR A 3 -1.45 5.40 -1.34
N GLY A 4 -0.98 4.96 -0.16
CA GLY A 4 -0.73 3.55 0.16
C GLY A 4 -1.88 2.86 0.91
N TYR A 5 -2.94 3.59 1.26
CA TYR A 5 -4.14 3.07 1.92
C TYR A 5 -5.37 3.51 1.12
N SER A 6 -5.55 2.86 -0.03
CA SER A 6 -6.63 3.19 -0.93
C SER A 6 -7.95 2.54 -0.52
N SER A 7 -9.03 3.29 -0.58
CA SER A 7 -10.39 2.76 -0.50
C SER A 7 -11.29 3.46 -1.51
N ILE A 8 -12.38 2.81 -1.90
CA ILE A 8 -13.39 3.42 -2.78
C ILE A 8 -13.92 4.71 -2.14
N SER A 9 -14.17 4.70 -0.82
CA SER A 9 -14.70 5.87 -0.10
C SER A 9 -13.76 7.08 -0.18
N THR A 10 -12.47 6.89 0.09
CA THR A 10 -11.48 7.97 0.06
C THR A 10 -11.18 8.43 -1.36
N ALA A 11 -11.28 7.55 -2.36
CA ALA A 11 -11.19 7.92 -3.76
C ALA A 11 -12.33 8.86 -4.17
N VAL A 12 -13.58 8.50 -3.85
CA VAL A 12 -14.75 9.33 -4.15
C VAL A 12 -14.66 10.70 -3.46
N GLU A 13 -14.24 10.72 -2.20
CA GLU A 13 -14.06 11.98 -1.45
C GLU A 13 -12.99 12.86 -2.07
N ALA A 14 -11.85 12.29 -2.46
CA ALA A 14 -10.78 13.01 -3.15
C ALA A 14 -11.25 13.65 -4.45
N ILE A 15 -12.00 12.92 -5.28
CA ILE A 15 -12.55 13.45 -6.52
C ILE A 15 -13.55 14.58 -6.24
N LYS A 16 -14.41 14.43 -5.24
CA LYS A 16 -15.35 15.50 -4.82
C LYS A 16 -14.63 16.76 -4.35
N MET A 17 -13.47 16.63 -3.73
CA MET A 17 -12.60 17.75 -3.33
C MET A 17 -11.78 18.33 -4.50
N GLY A 18 -11.98 17.86 -5.72
CA GLY A 18 -11.34 18.38 -6.93
C GLY A 18 -10.05 17.67 -7.34
N ALA A 19 -9.74 16.50 -6.76
CA ALA A 19 -8.62 15.70 -7.25
C ALA A 19 -8.90 15.22 -8.68
N SER A 20 -7.96 15.46 -9.60
CA SER A 20 -8.09 15.01 -11.00
C SER A 20 -7.89 13.51 -11.17
N ASN A 21 -7.09 12.89 -10.30
CA ASN A 21 -6.88 11.44 -10.31
C ASN A 21 -6.52 10.90 -8.92
N TYR A 22 -6.72 9.60 -8.71
CA TYR A 22 -6.45 8.88 -7.47
C TYR A 22 -5.63 7.61 -7.77
N LEU A 23 -4.37 7.61 -7.35
CA LEU A 23 -3.41 6.53 -7.59
C LEU A 23 -3.06 5.81 -6.29
N CYS A 24 -2.94 4.49 -6.37
CA CYS A 24 -2.56 3.63 -5.27
C CYS A 24 -1.09 3.26 -5.40
N LYS A 25 -0.34 3.25 -4.29
CA LYS A 25 0.99 2.66 -4.25
C LYS A 25 0.88 1.13 -4.21
N PRO A 26 1.83 0.41 -4.83
CA PRO A 26 2.96 0.93 -5.62
C PRO A 26 2.48 1.45 -7.00
N ALA A 27 2.90 2.67 -7.36
CA ALA A 27 2.68 3.25 -8.68
C ALA A 27 4.04 3.47 -9.33
N SER A 28 4.17 3.06 -10.59
CA SER A 28 5.36 3.31 -11.41
C SER A 28 5.41 4.76 -11.89
N VAL A 29 6.54 5.17 -12.45
CA VAL A 29 6.68 6.52 -13.03
C VAL A 29 5.74 6.67 -14.22
N GLU A 30 5.61 5.61 -15.00
CA GLU A 30 4.72 5.51 -16.16
C GLU A 30 3.25 5.69 -15.76
N ASP A 31 2.81 5.09 -14.64
CA ASP A 31 1.44 5.26 -14.12
C ASP A 31 1.15 6.72 -13.76
N ILE A 32 2.13 7.39 -13.13
CA ILE A 32 2.00 8.80 -12.73
C ILE A 32 1.93 9.70 -13.96
N LEU A 33 2.80 9.48 -14.95
CA LEU A 33 2.79 10.28 -16.18
C LEU A 33 1.49 10.09 -16.96
N SER A 34 1.01 8.85 -17.07
CA SER A 34 -0.25 8.52 -17.74
C SER A 34 -1.45 9.20 -17.07
N ALA A 35 -1.44 9.27 -15.73
CA ALA A 35 -2.45 9.97 -14.95
C ALA A 35 -2.55 11.48 -15.22
N PHE A 36 -1.47 12.13 -15.64
CA PHE A 36 -1.46 13.56 -16.01
C PHE A 36 -1.70 13.81 -17.48
N ALA A 37 -1.39 12.85 -18.35
CA ALA A 37 -1.50 12.98 -19.80
C ALA A 37 -2.95 13.02 -20.33
N GLY A 38 -3.96 12.94 -19.45
CA GLY A 38 -5.38 13.00 -19.85
C GLY A 38 -5.80 11.82 -20.73
N VAL A 39 -5.08 10.70 -20.64
CA VAL A 39 -5.43 9.47 -21.34
C VAL A 39 -6.79 9.02 -20.82
N GLU A 40 -7.77 8.94 -21.72
CA GLU A 40 -9.08 8.37 -21.43
C GLU A 40 -8.89 6.98 -20.82
N PRO A 41 -9.54 6.68 -19.68
CA PRO A 41 -9.36 5.39 -19.01
C PRO A 41 -9.74 4.27 -19.99
N ASN A 42 -8.76 3.46 -20.37
CA ASN A 42 -9.01 2.32 -21.24
C ASN A 42 -9.58 1.16 -20.39
N PRO A 43 -10.86 0.77 -20.58
CA PRO A 43 -11.47 -0.32 -19.82
C PRO A 43 -10.87 -1.69 -20.14
N GLU A 44 -10.07 -1.81 -21.20
CA GLU A 44 -9.42 -3.07 -21.61
C GLU A 44 -8.08 -3.31 -20.90
N VAL A 45 -7.61 -2.40 -20.04
CA VAL A 45 -6.39 -2.63 -19.27
C VAL A 45 -6.59 -3.86 -18.38
N PRO A 46 -5.76 -4.91 -18.51
CA PRO A 46 -5.90 -6.10 -17.69
C PRO A 46 -5.70 -5.74 -16.23
N ILE A 47 -6.75 -5.94 -15.43
CA ILE A 47 -6.66 -5.87 -13.97
C ILE A 47 -5.74 -7.02 -13.57
N ASN A 48 -4.71 -6.72 -12.76
CA ASN A 48 -3.80 -7.75 -12.27
C ASN A 48 -4.62 -8.81 -11.50
N GLU A 49 -4.86 -9.96 -12.13
CA GLU A 49 -5.91 -10.92 -11.73
C GLU A 49 -5.63 -11.58 -10.37
N SER A 50 -4.39 -11.50 -9.90
CA SER A 50 -3.96 -12.10 -8.65
C SER A 50 -3.62 -11.04 -7.61
N PRO A 51 -4.48 -10.81 -6.60
CA PRO A 51 -4.13 -9.95 -5.48
C PRO A 51 -2.90 -10.53 -4.74
N PRO A 52 -2.05 -9.67 -4.14
CA PRO A 52 -0.91 -10.11 -3.35
C PRO A 52 -1.37 -11.04 -2.22
N SER A 53 -0.50 -11.98 -1.83
CA SER A 53 -0.82 -12.91 -0.75
C SER A 53 -1.06 -12.16 0.57
N VAL A 54 -1.91 -12.72 1.44
CA VAL A 54 -2.17 -12.16 2.78
C VAL A 54 -0.86 -11.99 3.56
N GLU A 55 0.08 -12.92 3.41
CA GLU A 55 1.40 -12.84 4.05
C GLU A 55 2.24 -11.67 3.52
N ARG A 56 2.13 -11.34 2.23
CA ARG A 56 2.80 -10.18 1.64
C ARG A 56 2.20 -8.87 2.13
N LEU A 57 0.87 -8.77 2.15
CA LEU A 57 0.17 -7.59 2.68
C LEU A 57 0.52 -7.35 4.15
N GLU A 58 0.56 -8.42 4.95
CA GLU A 58 0.98 -8.35 6.36
C GLU A 58 2.43 -7.86 6.47
N TRP A 59 3.34 -8.39 5.65
CA TRP A 59 4.75 -7.98 5.67
C TRP A 59 4.92 -6.51 5.28
N GLU A 60 4.27 -6.06 4.21
CA GLU A 60 4.31 -4.66 3.76
C GLU A 60 3.76 -3.72 4.84
N HIS A 61 2.68 -4.12 5.52
CA HIS A 61 2.13 -3.35 6.64
C HIS A 61 3.10 -3.27 7.81
N ILE A 62 3.72 -4.38 8.21
CA ILE A 62 4.74 -4.41 9.27
C ILE A 62 5.92 -3.50 8.94
N GLN A 63 6.44 -3.54 7.71
CA GLN A 63 7.57 -2.71 7.29
C GLN A 63 7.23 -1.23 7.33
N ARG A 64 6.01 -0.86 6.91
CA ARG A 64 5.55 0.53 6.96
C ARG A 64 5.52 1.08 8.38
N VAL A 65 4.88 0.36 9.31
CA VAL A 65 4.82 0.79 10.72
C VAL A 65 6.20 0.78 11.36
N LEU A 66 7.07 -0.15 10.98
CA LEU A 66 8.47 -0.17 11.44
C LEU A 66 9.24 1.09 10.98
N ALA A 67 9.04 1.53 9.74
CA ALA A 67 9.63 2.76 9.21
C ALA A 67 9.08 4.01 9.91
N GLU A 68 7.77 4.07 10.18
CA GLU A 68 7.13 5.14 10.97
C GLU A 68 7.66 5.23 12.41
N ASN A 69 8.24 4.15 12.94
CA ASN A 69 8.81 4.06 14.28
C ASN A 69 10.35 4.01 14.28
N ASP A 70 11.01 4.47 13.21
CA ASP A 70 12.48 4.52 13.07
C ASP A 70 13.18 3.18 13.36
N GLY A 71 12.55 2.05 13.00
CA GLY A 71 13.09 0.71 13.24
C GLY A 71 12.90 0.20 14.67
N ASN A 72 12.21 0.93 15.56
CA ASN A 72 11.98 0.51 16.93
C ASN A 72 10.95 -0.64 17.01
N ILE A 73 11.45 -1.86 17.16
CA ILE A 73 10.63 -3.08 17.25
C ILE A 73 9.61 -3.02 18.41
N SER A 74 9.99 -2.46 19.56
CA SER A 74 9.09 -2.42 20.73
C SER A 74 7.97 -1.42 20.56
N ALA A 75 8.23 -0.27 19.91
CA ALA A 75 7.21 0.72 19.58
C ALA A 75 6.26 0.20 18.50
N THR A 76 6.84 -0.37 17.43
CA THR A 76 6.10 -1.00 16.32
C THR A 76 5.16 -2.09 16.81
N ALA A 77 5.63 -2.96 17.71
CA ALA A 77 4.81 -4.04 18.28
C ALA A 77 3.60 -3.49 19.06
N ARG A 78 3.80 -2.40 19.82
CA ARG A 78 2.71 -1.72 20.54
C ARG A 78 1.71 -1.09 19.56
N SER A 79 2.18 -0.39 18.52
CA SER A 79 1.31 0.22 17.51
C SER A 79 0.50 -0.82 16.73
N LEU A 80 1.09 -1.99 16.45
CA LEU A 80 0.42 -3.11 15.78
C LEU A 80 -0.43 -3.98 16.72
N GLY A 81 -0.49 -3.65 18.02
CA GLY A 81 -1.28 -4.41 19.00
C GLY A 81 -0.81 -5.85 19.22
N MET A 82 0.47 -6.15 19.02
CA MET A 82 1.03 -7.50 19.14
C MET A 82 2.24 -7.56 20.07
N HIS A 83 2.54 -8.76 20.58
CA HIS A 83 3.71 -8.97 21.42
C HIS A 83 5.01 -8.82 20.62
N ARG A 84 6.04 -8.17 21.19
CA ARG A 84 7.35 -7.94 20.55
C ARG A 84 7.97 -9.22 19.96
N ARG A 85 7.87 -10.34 20.68
CA ARG A 85 8.38 -11.65 20.22
C ARG A 85 7.66 -12.16 18.97
N THR A 86 6.36 -11.87 18.84
CA THR A 86 5.56 -12.21 17.66
C THR A 86 6.01 -11.39 16.45
N LEU A 87 6.21 -10.08 16.63
CA LEU A 87 6.72 -9.20 15.57
C LEU A 87 8.09 -9.65 15.08
N GLN A 88 9.03 -9.93 16.00
CA GLN A 88 10.36 -10.43 15.64
C GLN A 88 10.29 -11.74 14.84
N ARG A 89 9.43 -12.68 15.23
CA ARG A 89 9.22 -13.93 14.49
C ARG A 89 8.66 -13.69 13.09
N LYS A 90 7.74 -12.73 12.94
CA LYS A 90 7.19 -12.34 11.63
C LYS A 90 8.25 -11.69 10.75
N LEU A 91 9.10 -10.83 11.31
CA LEU A 91 10.22 -10.18 10.59
C LEU A 91 11.29 -11.17 10.11
N GLN A 92 11.50 -12.28 10.83
CA GLN A 92 12.45 -13.33 10.42
C GLN A 92 11.96 -14.15 9.21
N LYS A 93 10.65 -14.21 8.97
CA LYS A 93 10.11 -14.84 7.76
C LYS A 93 10.29 -13.88 6.59
N ARG A 94 11.05 -14.30 5.57
CA ARG A 94 11.16 -13.56 4.32
C ARG A 94 9.79 -13.53 3.61
N PRO A 95 9.39 -12.41 2.99
CA PRO A 95 8.12 -12.34 2.28
C PRO A 95 8.14 -13.32 1.10
N VAL A 96 6.99 -13.96 0.86
CA VAL A 96 6.79 -14.80 -0.32
C VAL A 96 6.86 -13.89 -1.55
N ARG A 97 7.67 -14.28 -2.55
CA ARG A 97 7.91 -13.51 -3.79
C ARG A 97 6.70 -13.39 -4.74
N ARG A 98 5.50 -13.81 -4.31
CA ARG A 98 4.29 -13.79 -5.13
C ARG A 98 3.61 -12.43 -5.05
#